data_AF-A0A397FH03-F1
#
_entry.id   AF-A0A397FH03-F1
#
_cell.length_a   1.000
_cell.length_b   1.000
_cell.length_c   1.000
_cell.angle_alpha   90.00
_cell.angle_beta   90.00
_cell.angle_gamma   90.00
#
_symmetry.space_group_name_H-M   'P 1'
#
loop_
_entity.id
_entity.type
_entity.pdbx_description
1 polymer ?
#
loop_
_entity_poly.entity_id
_entity_poly.type
_entity_poly.pdbx_seq_one_letter_code
_entity_poly.pdbx_strand_id
1 'polypeptide(L)'
;MQLQTTSDSGVLRRVKTALTPMSLDAKLDHVIAVEDRIALEVAAYKQRLADIEWDANSSSTNLNLSSILRRKPSCRSSLARVKLHVEAALHKRAIEVLRSSAEVDAVSFSLQWKDRLRRDSIYRTLFSQGKWLRTALSHVKSVPVSCMRRLSADEVHAAPEHHIRRLSLDETTKTHLHHSWSSLTHLLASAPLTSPHQDQPCPSYLAFELHLVTSRFDQTDLGMAFESHCCRSLNTLASTTSFHTLVGQLARALADEHDVPPSHQPALLRLTRQMVHARLGAVFVAPVAAALERDQASWTQHASPSARARALHQLQEVGLPAASTRWLRRSMAALEALPYFMPDHTLDAFLGVISTLHEEVSASLARPAQSLSADIILPVLVALVLHSHAPFLIAQIHAMETLALTDGRDGGEAAYYVALVQSAIRHVTQVDG
;
A
#
# COMPACT_ATOMS: atom_id res chain seq x y z
N MET A 1 49.00 -27.87 -14.40
CA MET A 1 48.28 -26.64 -13.98
C MET A 1 46.91 -26.63 -14.66
N GLN A 2 45.89 -27.14 -13.98
CA GLN A 2 44.48 -26.97 -14.35
C GLN A 2 43.79 -26.40 -13.12
N LEU A 3 43.42 -25.11 -13.17
CA LEU A 3 42.64 -24.44 -12.14
C LEU A 3 41.17 -24.84 -12.33
N GLN A 4 40.65 -25.58 -11.35
CA GLN A 4 39.26 -25.98 -11.22
C GLN A 4 38.36 -24.75 -11.03
N THR A 5 37.54 -24.41 -12.02
CA THR A 5 36.45 -23.44 -11.91
C THR A 5 35.13 -24.15 -11.59
N THR A 6 35.06 -24.85 -10.46
CA THR A 6 33.89 -25.65 -10.07
C THR A 6 33.03 -25.05 -8.94
N SER A 7 33.42 -23.93 -8.31
CA SER A 7 32.68 -23.34 -7.19
C SER A 7 31.51 -22.41 -7.58
N ASP A 8 31.61 -21.65 -8.67
CA ASP A 8 30.60 -20.62 -9.04
C ASP A 8 29.33 -21.20 -9.66
N SER A 9 29.44 -22.35 -10.34
CA SER A 9 28.29 -22.99 -10.98
C SER A 9 27.31 -23.55 -9.94
N GLY A 10 27.80 -23.97 -8.76
CA GLY A 10 26.98 -24.47 -7.66
C GLY A 10 26.15 -23.39 -6.97
N VAL A 11 26.73 -22.21 -6.75
CA VAL A 11 26.04 -21.04 -6.16
C VAL A 11 24.95 -20.54 -7.10
N LEU A 12 25.25 -20.37 -8.39
CA LEU A 12 24.28 -19.93 -9.39
C LEU A 12 23.16 -20.95 -9.64
N ARG A 13 23.44 -22.26 -9.51
CA ARG A 13 22.42 -23.31 -9.64
C ARG A 13 21.51 -23.40 -8.41
N ARG A 14 22.03 -23.15 -7.20
CA ARG A 14 21.22 -22.96 -5.97
C ARG A 14 20.37 -21.69 -6.03
N VAL A 15 20.91 -20.61 -6.62
CA VAL A 15 20.17 -19.35 -6.87
C VAL A 15 19.04 -19.56 -7.88
N LYS A 16 19.27 -20.37 -8.93
CA LYS A 16 18.25 -20.63 -9.98
C LYS A 16 17.11 -21.53 -9.48
N THR A 17 17.35 -22.43 -8.53
CA THR A 17 16.30 -23.21 -7.85
C THR A 17 15.65 -22.48 -6.66
N ALA A 18 16.24 -21.38 -6.18
CA ALA A 18 15.66 -20.49 -5.16
C ALA A 18 14.70 -19.43 -5.73
N LEU A 19 14.66 -19.25 -7.05
CA LEU A 19 13.94 -18.15 -7.72
C LEU A 19 12.61 -18.57 -8.41
N THR A 20 12.10 -19.79 -8.16
CA THR A 20 10.74 -20.19 -8.56
C THR A 20 9.79 -20.28 -7.36
N PRO A 21 8.54 -19.80 -7.49
CA PRO A 21 7.73 -19.30 -6.38
C PRO A 21 6.93 -20.43 -5.73
N MET A 22 7.48 -21.04 -4.68
CA MET A 22 6.68 -21.71 -3.66
C MET A 22 7.28 -21.37 -2.30
N SER A 23 6.46 -20.68 -1.51
CA SER A 23 6.70 -20.21 -0.14
C SER A 23 8.09 -19.61 0.10
N LEU A 24 8.13 -18.27 0.05
CA LEU A 24 9.18 -17.50 0.69
C LEU A 24 9.27 -17.79 2.21
N ASP A 25 8.33 -18.54 2.80
CA ASP A 25 8.35 -18.97 4.20
C ASP A 25 9.03 -20.34 4.41
N ALA A 26 8.69 -21.39 3.65
CA ALA A 26 9.08 -22.77 4.03
C ALA A 26 10.55 -23.16 3.73
N LYS A 27 11.30 -22.38 2.95
CA LYS A 27 12.75 -22.58 2.71
C LYS A 27 13.64 -21.50 3.33
N LEU A 28 13.04 -20.46 3.92
CA LEU A 28 13.72 -19.32 4.55
C LEU A 28 14.08 -19.61 6.02
N ASP A 29 13.45 -20.62 6.61
CA ASP A 29 13.68 -21.07 7.99
C ASP A 29 14.97 -21.90 8.16
N HIS A 30 15.82 -21.99 7.13
CA HIS A 30 17.12 -22.68 7.18
C HIS A 30 18.33 -21.76 7.08
N VAL A 31 18.13 -20.43 6.97
CA VAL A 31 19.22 -19.46 7.00
C VAL A 31 19.45 -19.03 8.45
N ILE A 32 20.51 -19.56 9.07
CA ILE A 32 20.81 -19.37 10.50
C ILE A 32 21.66 -18.12 10.74
N ALA A 33 22.53 -17.74 9.79
CA ALA A 33 23.45 -16.59 9.93
C ALA A 33 22.93 -15.34 9.19
N VAL A 34 23.09 -14.16 9.78
CA VAL A 34 22.61 -12.91 9.16
C VAL A 34 23.48 -12.50 7.97
N GLU A 35 24.76 -12.88 7.98
CA GLU A 35 25.70 -12.68 6.89
C GLU A 35 25.21 -13.38 5.61
N ASP A 36 24.73 -14.61 5.74
CA ASP A 36 24.13 -15.37 4.62
C ASP A 36 22.87 -14.66 4.10
N ARG A 37 22.05 -14.13 5.02
CA ARG A 37 20.86 -13.35 4.66
C ARG A 37 21.24 -12.07 3.90
N ILE A 38 22.24 -11.33 4.36
CA ILE A 38 22.74 -10.13 3.69
C ILE A 38 23.27 -10.51 2.30
N ALA A 39 24.02 -11.60 2.16
CA ALA A 39 24.53 -12.05 0.87
C ALA A 39 23.41 -12.38 -0.13
N LEU A 40 22.33 -13.03 0.34
CA LEU A 40 21.13 -13.28 -0.48
C LEU A 40 20.45 -11.98 -0.94
N GLU A 41 20.29 -11.01 -0.03
CA GLU A 41 19.70 -9.72 -0.35
C GLU A 41 20.56 -8.92 -1.33
N VAL A 42 21.90 -8.95 -1.18
CA VAL A 42 22.84 -8.33 -2.13
C VAL A 42 22.75 -8.97 -3.51
N ALA A 43 22.69 -10.30 -3.59
CA ALA A 43 22.54 -11.02 -4.86
C ALA A 43 21.20 -10.68 -5.54
N ALA A 44 20.11 -10.66 -4.77
CA ALA A 44 18.79 -10.29 -5.28
C ALA A 44 18.76 -8.83 -5.76
N TYR A 45 19.33 -7.89 -5.01
CA TYR A 45 19.45 -6.49 -5.41
C TYR A 45 20.21 -6.33 -6.74
N LYS A 46 21.39 -6.96 -6.87
CA LYS A 46 22.18 -6.93 -8.11
C LYS A 46 21.40 -7.51 -9.29
N GLN A 47 20.67 -8.60 -9.09
CA GLN A 47 19.83 -9.18 -10.13
C GLN A 47 18.73 -8.21 -10.57
N ARG A 48 18.05 -7.53 -9.63
CA ARG A 48 17.01 -6.55 -9.96
C ARG A 48 17.57 -5.34 -10.72
N LEU A 49 18.76 -4.85 -10.36
CA LEU A 49 19.43 -3.79 -11.13
C LEU A 49 19.75 -4.22 -12.56
N ALA A 50 20.27 -5.43 -12.76
CA ALA A 50 20.53 -5.97 -14.08
C ALA A 50 19.24 -6.12 -14.91
N ASP A 51 18.14 -6.54 -14.28
CA ASP A 51 16.83 -6.61 -14.93
C ASP A 51 16.32 -5.22 -15.34
N ILE A 52 16.53 -4.18 -14.52
CA ILE A 52 16.16 -2.78 -14.81
C ILE A 52 16.98 -2.25 -15.99
N GLU A 53 18.30 -2.45 -15.96
CA GLU A 53 19.21 -2.01 -17.03
C GLU A 53 18.89 -2.70 -18.36
N TRP A 54 18.61 -4.01 -18.32
CA TRP A 54 18.16 -4.76 -19.48
C TRP A 54 16.86 -4.19 -20.07
N ASP A 55 15.89 -3.82 -19.23
CA ASP A 55 14.63 -3.22 -19.68
C ASP A 55 14.84 -1.84 -20.33
N ALA A 56 15.71 -1.01 -19.76
CA ALA A 56 16.09 0.29 -20.34
C ALA A 56 16.81 0.14 -21.71
N ASN A 57 17.69 -0.84 -21.83
CA ASN A 57 18.43 -1.09 -23.08
C ASN A 57 17.57 -1.75 -24.16
N SER A 58 16.58 -2.56 -23.78
CA SER A 58 15.66 -3.21 -24.73
C SER A 58 14.51 -2.31 -25.18
N SER A 59 14.14 -1.30 -24.39
CA SER A 59 13.17 -0.28 -24.81
C SER A 59 13.74 0.70 -25.84
N SER A 60 15.02 1.06 -25.74
CA SER A 60 15.72 1.95 -26.68
C SER A 60 16.14 1.29 -28.01
N THR A 61 16.17 -0.05 -28.09
CA THR A 61 16.67 -0.80 -29.27
C THR A 61 15.58 -1.44 -30.14
N ASN A 62 14.30 -1.07 -29.98
CA ASN A 62 13.18 -1.54 -30.83
C ASN A 62 13.16 -0.92 -32.25
N LEU A 63 14.31 -0.95 -32.93
CA LEU A 63 14.41 -0.89 -34.40
C LEU A 63 14.99 -2.19 -35.00
N ASN A 64 15.34 -3.20 -34.19
CA ASN A 64 16.00 -4.39 -34.71
C ASN A 64 15.20 -5.69 -34.49
N LEU A 65 14.99 -6.40 -35.61
CA LEU A 65 14.29 -7.67 -35.83
C LEU A 65 14.73 -8.87 -34.95
N SER A 66 15.67 -8.69 -34.01
CA SER A 66 16.22 -9.77 -33.18
C SER A 66 15.36 -10.14 -31.95
N SER A 67 14.29 -9.38 -31.66
CA SER A 67 13.40 -9.62 -30.51
C SER A 67 12.49 -10.85 -30.63
N ILE A 68 12.54 -11.58 -31.75
CA ILE A 68 11.64 -12.71 -32.04
C ILE A 68 12.14 -14.04 -31.43
N LEU A 69 13.45 -14.19 -31.19
CA LEU A 69 14.06 -15.51 -30.90
C LEU A 69 14.47 -15.77 -29.44
N ARG A 70 14.36 -14.80 -28.52
CA ARG A 70 14.60 -15.02 -27.08
C ARG A 70 13.45 -14.49 -26.23
N ARG A 71 12.38 -15.28 -26.10
CA ARG A 71 11.30 -15.01 -25.13
C ARG A 71 11.78 -15.30 -23.69
N LYS A 72 12.57 -14.39 -23.12
CA LYS A 72 12.39 -14.07 -21.70
C LYS A 72 11.27 -13.02 -21.63
N PRO A 73 10.32 -13.10 -20.67
CA PRO A 73 9.30 -12.08 -20.54
C PRO A 73 9.95 -10.76 -20.16
N SER A 74 10.22 -9.91 -21.15
CA SER A 74 10.53 -8.49 -20.95
C SER A 74 9.43 -7.85 -20.08
N CYS A 75 9.79 -6.92 -19.18
CA CYS A 75 8.85 -6.16 -18.36
C CYS A 75 8.08 -5.13 -19.22
N ARG A 76 7.28 -5.61 -20.18
CA ARG A 76 6.67 -4.73 -21.19
C ARG A 76 5.56 -3.82 -20.67
N SER A 77 5.06 -4.03 -19.45
CA SER A 77 4.05 -3.15 -18.87
C SER A 77 4.66 -2.22 -17.81
N SER A 78 4.22 -0.97 -17.81
CA SER A 78 4.59 0.05 -16.82
C SER A 78 4.51 -0.46 -15.39
N LEU A 79 3.42 -1.16 -15.05
CA LEU A 79 3.21 -1.75 -13.73
C LEU A 79 4.29 -2.79 -13.36
N ALA A 80 4.78 -3.57 -14.33
CA ALA A 80 5.87 -4.53 -14.10
C ALA A 80 7.21 -3.83 -13.86
N ARG A 81 7.48 -2.73 -14.57
CA ARG A 81 8.68 -1.92 -14.37
C ARG A 81 8.66 -1.28 -12.98
N VAL A 82 7.56 -0.63 -12.58
CA VAL A 82 7.43 -0.04 -11.24
C VAL A 82 7.61 -1.11 -10.15
N LYS A 83 6.99 -2.29 -10.31
CA LYS A 83 7.21 -3.42 -9.37
C LYS A 83 8.68 -3.80 -9.26
N LEU A 84 9.41 -3.82 -10.37
CA LEU A 84 10.84 -4.16 -10.37
C LEU A 84 11.68 -3.15 -9.58
N HIS A 85 11.36 -1.85 -9.69
CA HIS A 85 11.97 -0.80 -8.86
C HIS A 85 11.61 -0.93 -7.37
N VAL A 86 10.36 -1.27 -7.05
CA VAL A 86 9.95 -1.57 -5.66
C VAL A 86 10.75 -2.75 -5.10
N GLU A 87 10.93 -3.82 -5.87
CA GLU A 87 11.73 -4.99 -5.47
C GLU A 87 13.21 -4.62 -5.29
N ALA A 88 13.79 -3.80 -6.17
CA ALA A 88 15.16 -3.31 -6.01
C ALA A 88 15.32 -2.46 -4.73
N ALA A 89 14.40 -1.51 -4.50
CA ALA A 89 14.40 -0.69 -3.29
C ALA A 89 14.21 -1.54 -2.01
N LEU A 90 13.35 -2.57 -2.06
CA LEU A 90 13.13 -3.49 -0.95
C LEU A 90 14.42 -4.20 -0.53
N HIS A 91 15.13 -4.78 -1.49
CA HIS A 91 16.39 -5.48 -1.21
C HIS A 91 17.48 -4.51 -0.72
N LYS A 92 17.57 -3.32 -1.33
CA LYS A 92 18.49 -2.26 -0.86
C LYS A 92 18.21 -1.90 0.59
N ARG A 93 16.94 -1.65 0.96
CA ARG A 93 16.55 -1.30 2.32
C ARG A 93 16.80 -2.45 3.30
N ALA A 94 16.54 -3.69 2.89
CA ALA A 94 16.83 -4.87 3.70
C ALA A 94 18.32 -4.94 4.07
N ILE A 95 19.21 -4.70 3.09
CA ILE A 95 20.66 -4.67 3.31
C ILE A 95 21.04 -3.58 4.31
N GLU A 96 20.48 -2.38 4.17
CA GLU A 96 20.74 -1.25 5.08
C GLU A 96 20.33 -1.58 6.52
N VAL A 97 19.11 -2.07 6.73
CA VAL A 97 18.56 -2.41 8.07
C VAL A 97 19.35 -3.55 8.72
N LEU A 98 19.74 -4.57 7.95
CA LEU A 98 20.51 -5.69 8.46
C LEU A 98 21.96 -5.28 8.78
N ARG A 99 22.58 -4.39 8.00
CA ARG A 99 23.95 -3.92 8.25
C ARG A 99 24.06 -2.98 9.44
N SER A 100 23.14 -2.02 9.59
CA SER A 100 23.12 -1.09 10.74
C SER A 100 22.95 -1.79 12.09
N SER A 101 22.61 -3.07 12.05
CA SER A 101 22.16 -3.87 13.17
C SER A 101 23.18 -4.93 13.63
N ALA A 102 24.14 -5.27 12.77
CA ALA A 102 25.15 -6.31 13.00
C ALA A 102 26.24 -5.87 14.00
N GLU A 103 26.32 -4.58 14.33
CA GLU A 103 27.34 -4.00 15.19
C GLU A 103 27.06 -4.17 16.70
N VAL A 104 25.84 -4.59 17.11
CA VAL A 104 25.38 -4.45 18.51
C VAL A 104 25.46 -5.75 19.33
N ASP A 105 25.24 -6.94 18.75
CA ASP A 105 25.52 -8.24 19.41
C ASP A 105 25.24 -9.42 18.47
N ALA A 106 26.27 -10.14 17.98
CA ALA A 106 26.12 -11.12 16.89
C ALA A 106 25.20 -12.32 17.21
N VAL A 107 25.13 -12.73 18.48
CA VAL A 107 24.34 -13.90 18.93
C VAL A 107 22.85 -13.56 19.09
N SER A 108 22.52 -12.38 19.63
CA SER A 108 21.14 -11.90 19.71
C SER A 108 20.59 -11.52 18.32
N PHE A 109 21.47 -11.06 17.44
CA PHE A 109 21.12 -10.58 16.10
C PHE A 109 20.62 -11.69 15.15
N SER A 110 21.21 -12.89 15.20
CA SER A 110 20.77 -14.01 14.36
C SER A 110 19.35 -14.48 14.67
N LEU A 111 18.89 -14.28 15.90
CA LEU A 111 17.56 -14.70 16.35
C LEU A 111 16.46 -13.65 16.07
N GLN A 112 16.81 -12.38 15.79
CA GLN A 112 15.84 -11.27 15.76
C GLN A 112 15.81 -10.47 14.44
N TRP A 113 16.61 -10.82 13.43
CA TRP A 113 16.67 -10.06 12.17
C TRP A 113 15.30 -9.91 11.46
N LYS A 114 14.45 -10.94 11.55
CA LYS A 114 13.08 -10.92 10.98
C LYS A 114 12.24 -9.81 11.62
N ASP A 115 12.31 -9.68 12.94
CA ASP A 115 11.53 -8.68 13.68
C ASP A 115 12.06 -7.27 13.42
N ARG A 116 13.36 -7.10 13.20
CA ARG A 116 13.95 -5.81 12.81
C ARG A 116 13.42 -5.34 11.46
N LEU A 117 13.43 -6.20 10.45
CA LEU A 117 12.85 -5.88 9.15
C LEU A 117 11.35 -5.55 9.25
N ARG A 118 10.59 -6.28 10.07
CA ARG A 118 9.15 -6.02 10.28
C ARG A 118 8.87 -4.67 10.96
N ARG A 119 9.79 -4.20 11.81
CA ARG A 119 9.67 -2.90 12.50
C ARG A 119 10.03 -1.72 11.59
N ASP A 120 10.99 -1.89 10.67
CA ASP A 120 11.39 -0.84 9.73
C ASP A 120 10.21 -0.45 8.81
N SER A 121 9.76 0.80 8.94
CA SER A 121 8.53 1.27 8.29
C SER A 121 8.67 1.33 6.77
N ILE A 122 9.87 1.64 6.26
CA ILE A 122 10.16 1.69 4.83
C ILE A 122 10.13 0.28 4.25
N TYR A 123 10.83 -0.68 4.85
CA TYR A 123 10.85 -2.07 4.43
C TYR A 123 9.45 -2.68 4.44
N ARG A 124 8.69 -2.50 5.54
CA ARG A 124 7.31 -2.99 5.65
C ARG A 124 6.44 -2.46 4.52
N THR A 125 6.55 -1.17 4.21
CA THR A 125 5.80 -0.54 3.12
C THR A 125 6.20 -1.12 1.77
N LEU A 126 7.50 -1.20 1.45
CA LEU A 126 8.01 -1.78 0.20
C LEU A 126 7.58 -3.24 0.02
N PHE A 127 7.59 -4.02 1.10
CA PHE A 127 7.16 -5.42 1.09
C PHE A 127 5.68 -5.54 0.71
N SER A 128 4.82 -4.74 1.33
CA SER A 128 3.40 -4.70 1.02
C SER A 128 3.12 -4.15 -0.38
N GLN A 129 3.84 -3.12 -0.84
CA GLN A 129 3.79 -2.64 -2.22
C GLN A 129 4.11 -3.77 -3.22
N GLY A 130 5.19 -4.51 -2.98
CA GLY A 130 5.59 -5.64 -3.83
C GLY A 130 4.52 -6.73 -3.90
N LYS A 131 3.85 -7.04 -2.78
CA LYS A 131 2.72 -7.98 -2.74
C LYS A 131 1.51 -7.44 -3.51
N TRP A 132 1.13 -6.19 -3.27
CA TRP A 132 0.00 -5.53 -3.93
C TRP A 132 0.16 -5.49 -5.45
N LEU A 133 1.31 -5.01 -5.93
CA LEU A 133 1.63 -4.92 -7.36
C LEU A 133 1.68 -6.30 -8.02
N ARG A 134 2.14 -7.34 -7.30
CA ARG A 134 2.14 -8.72 -7.80
C ARG A 134 0.71 -9.23 -8.01
N THR A 135 -0.19 -8.97 -7.07
CA THR A 135 -1.61 -9.34 -7.19
C THR A 135 -2.26 -8.63 -8.37
N ALA A 136 -2.07 -7.31 -8.49
CA ALA A 136 -2.57 -6.52 -9.61
C ALA A 136 -2.05 -7.03 -10.97
N LEU A 137 -0.73 -7.28 -11.08
CA LEU A 137 -0.13 -7.84 -12.31
C LEU A 137 -0.65 -9.23 -12.65
N SER A 138 -0.86 -10.09 -11.65
CA SER A 138 -1.44 -11.42 -11.87
C SER A 138 -2.85 -11.34 -12.41
N HIS A 139 -3.66 -10.43 -11.86
CA HIS A 139 -5.03 -10.19 -12.32
C HIS A 139 -5.05 -9.71 -13.78
N VAL A 140 -4.31 -8.64 -14.09
CA VAL A 140 -4.24 -8.09 -15.46
C VAL A 140 -3.77 -9.14 -16.47
N LYS A 141 -2.79 -9.99 -16.12
CA LYS A 141 -2.30 -11.04 -17.02
C LYS A 141 -3.29 -12.17 -17.26
N SER A 142 -4.22 -12.39 -16.33
CA SER A 142 -5.23 -13.45 -16.46
C SER A 142 -6.36 -13.09 -17.42
N VAL A 143 -6.50 -11.80 -17.79
CA VAL A 143 -7.55 -11.32 -18.69
C VAL A 143 -6.99 -11.17 -20.12
N PRO A 144 -7.58 -11.83 -21.14
CA PRO A 144 -7.13 -11.69 -22.53
C PRO A 144 -7.38 -10.28 -23.08
N VAL A 145 -6.31 -9.49 -23.25
CA VAL A 145 -6.36 -8.10 -23.77
C VAL A 145 -6.38 -8.03 -25.31
N SER A 146 -6.50 -9.17 -26.00
CA SER A 146 -6.33 -9.29 -27.46
C SER A 146 -7.43 -8.64 -28.32
N CYS A 147 -8.35 -7.88 -27.72
CA CYS A 147 -9.51 -7.32 -28.41
C CYS A 147 -9.59 -5.78 -28.38
N MET A 148 -8.62 -5.09 -27.78
CA MET A 148 -8.71 -3.64 -27.57
C MET A 148 -7.58 -2.89 -28.29
N ARG A 149 -7.96 -2.13 -29.32
CA ARG A 149 -7.09 -1.21 -30.04
C ARG A 149 -7.60 0.20 -29.80
N ARG A 150 -6.70 1.08 -29.36
CA ARG A 150 -6.93 2.52 -29.34
C ARG A 150 -7.12 3.00 -30.78
N LEU A 151 -8.24 3.64 -31.07
CA LEU A 151 -8.45 4.28 -32.37
C LEU A 151 -7.52 5.50 -32.47
N SER A 152 -6.85 5.65 -33.60
CA SER A 152 -6.04 6.81 -33.95
C SER A 152 -6.92 8.05 -34.14
N ALA A 153 -6.33 9.24 -34.02
CA ALA A 153 -7.04 10.50 -34.26
C ALA A 153 -7.71 10.53 -35.65
N ASP A 154 -7.05 9.97 -36.66
CA ASP A 154 -7.55 9.88 -38.03
C ASP A 154 -8.75 8.93 -38.17
N GLU A 155 -8.72 7.79 -37.47
CA GLU A 155 -9.84 6.84 -37.42
C GLU A 155 -11.09 7.44 -36.75
N VAL A 156 -10.89 8.30 -35.75
CA VAL A 156 -11.99 9.03 -35.07
C VAL A 156 -12.60 10.10 -35.97
N HIS A 157 -11.78 10.80 -36.78
CA HIS A 157 -12.27 11.83 -37.70
C HIS A 157 -13.00 11.25 -38.91
N ALA A 158 -12.73 9.99 -39.26
CA ALA A 158 -13.40 9.30 -40.36
C ALA A 158 -14.76 8.68 -39.97
N ALA A 159 -15.14 8.73 -38.68
CA ALA A 159 -16.42 8.18 -38.20
C ALA A 159 -17.60 9.14 -38.48
N PRO A 160 -18.78 8.63 -38.90
CA PRO A 160 -19.91 9.48 -39.29
C PRO A 160 -20.43 10.37 -38.15
N GLU A 161 -20.91 11.57 -38.52
CA GLU A 161 -21.08 12.82 -37.73
C GLU A 161 -21.92 12.77 -36.43
N HIS A 162 -22.43 11.62 -36.00
CA HIS A 162 -23.15 11.48 -34.72
C HIS A 162 -22.24 11.11 -33.52
N HIS A 163 -20.93 10.92 -33.74
CA HIS A 163 -19.97 10.52 -32.71
C HIS A 163 -19.12 11.67 -32.13
N ILE A 164 -19.50 12.93 -32.38
CA ILE A 164 -18.80 14.09 -31.78
C ILE A 164 -19.25 14.29 -30.32
N ARG A 165 -18.98 13.31 -29.46
CA ARG A 165 -18.64 13.57 -28.06
C ARG A 165 -17.13 13.46 -27.99
N ARG A 166 -16.47 14.49 -27.44
CA ARG A 166 -15.01 14.51 -27.26
C ARG A 166 -14.55 13.17 -26.68
N LEU A 167 -13.84 12.40 -27.51
CA LEU A 167 -12.83 11.42 -27.10
C LEU A 167 -13.23 10.42 -25.99
N SER A 168 -14.40 9.79 -26.06
CA SER A 168 -14.58 8.51 -25.36
C SER A 168 -13.82 7.42 -26.11
N LEU A 169 -12.59 7.17 -25.68
CA LEU A 169 -11.66 6.16 -26.17
C LEU A 169 -12.09 4.69 -25.91
N ASP A 170 -13.30 4.49 -25.38
CA ASP A 170 -13.82 3.21 -24.89
C ASP A 170 -14.76 2.49 -25.89
N GLU A 171 -14.95 2.99 -27.13
CA GLU A 171 -15.83 2.33 -28.10
C GLU A 171 -15.18 1.06 -28.68
N THR A 172 -15.45 -0.06 -28.01
CA THR A 172 -15.18 -1.41 -28.49
C THR A 172 -16.10 -1.76 -29.65
N THR A 173 -15.55 -2.36 -30.72
CA THR A 173 -16.35 -2.89 -31.83
C THR A 173 -17.27 -3.98 -31.31
N LYS A 174 -18.55 -3.63 -31.17
CA LYS A 174 -19.66 -4.50 -30.81
C LYS A 174 -19.73 -5.67 -31.80
N THR A 175 -19.29 -6.87 -31.40
CA THR A 175 -19.97 -8.10 -31.86
C THR A 175 -19.76 -9.30 -30.94
N HIS A 176 -18.68 -9.46 -30.17
CA HIS A 176 -18.48 -10.75 -29.47
C HIS A 176 -17.80 -10.73 -28.09
N LEU A 177 -17.67 -9.59 -27.40
CA LEU A 177 -17.00 -9.56 -26.11
C LEU A 177 -17.95 -9.10 -25.01
N HIS A 178 -18.01 -9.93 -23.97
CA HIS A 178 -18.87 -9.85 -22.80
C HIS A 178 -19.19 -8.43 -22.32
N HIS A 179 -20.40 -8.28 -21.76
CA HIS A 179 -20.93 -7.18 -20.95
C HIS A 179 -20.03 -6.65 -19.79
N SER A 180 -18.75 -7.02 -19.74
CA SER A 180 -17.85 -6.81 -18.60
C SER A 180 -16.80 -5.69 -18.78
N TRP A 181 -16.75 -5.03 -19.94
CA TRP A 181 -15.75 -3.98 -20.21
C TRP A 181 -16.46 -2.65 -20.32
N SER A 182 -16.94 -2.23 -19.16
CA SER A 182 -17.71 -1.02 -18.98
C SER A 182 -16.77 0.18 -18.85
N SER A 183 -17.16 1.33 -19.41
CA SER A 183 -16.45 2.61 -19.28
C SER A 183 -15.98 2.89 -17.84
N LEU A 184 -14.94 3.72 -17.67
CA LEU A 184 -14.46 4.10 -16.34
C LEU A 184 -15.60 4.57 -15.44
N THR A 185 -16.54 5.34 -15.98
CA THR A 185 -17.75 5.80 -15.27
C THR A 185 -18.60 4.65 -14.72
N HIS A 186 -18.81 3.57 -15.48
CA HIS A 186 -19.56 2.42 -15.00
C HIS A 186 -18.79 1.63 -13.94
N LEU A 187 -17.46 1.54 -14.05
CA LEU A 187 -16.62 0.97 -12.99
C LEU A 187 -16.77 1.77 -11.69
N LEU A 188 -16.71 3.10 -11.79
CA LEU A 188 -16.86 4.00 -10.64
C LEU A 188 -18.26 3.98 -10.01
N ALA A 189 -19.27 3.55 -10.77
CA ALA A 189 -20.62 3.32 -10.27
C ALA A 189 -20.77 1.98 -9.53
N SER A 190 -19.83 1.05 -9.69
CA SER A 190 -19.86 -0.26 -9.02
C SER A 190 -19.25 -0.19 -7.62
N ALA A 191 -19.87 -0.89 -6.67
CA ALA A 191 -19.44 -0.96 -5.26
C ALA A 191 -19.06 -2.41 -4.89
N PRO A 192 -18.18 -2.63 -3.89
CA PRO A 192 -17.47 -1.67 -3.03
C PRO A 192 -16.05 -1.30 -3.50
N LEU A 193 -15.57 -0.11 -3.12
CA LEU A 193 -14.24 0.41 -3.49
C LEU A 193 -13.11 -0.02 -2.52
N THR A 194 -13.44 -0.79 -1.49
CA THR A 194 -12.48 -1.32 -0.51
C THR A 194 -12.77 -2.78 -0.17
N SER A 195 -11.72 -3.48 0.26
CA SER A 195 -11.85 -4.84 0.79
C SER A 195 -11.98 -4.75 2.31
N PRO A 196 -13.01 -5.37 2.91
CA PRO A 196 -13.08 -5.43 4.36
C PRO A 196 -11.91 -6.29 4.86
N HIS A 197 -11.09 -5.70 5.73
CA HIS A 197 -10.13 -6.39 6.62
C HIS A 197 -8.86 -6.99 5.99
N GLN A 198 -8.42 -6.61 4.78
CA GLN A 198 -7.17 -7.14 4.21
C GLN A 198 -6.31 -6.07 3.51
N ASP A 199 -4.99 -6.16 3.71
CA ASP A 199 -3.95 -5.49 2.89
C ASP A 199 -3.83 -6.19 1.52
N GLN A 200 -4.95 -6.28 0.81
CA GLN A 200 -5.03 -6.82 -0.55
C GLN A 200 -5.88 -5.90 -1.44
N PRO A 201 -5.60 -5.84 -2.75
CA PRO A 201 -6.41 -5.06 -3.68
C PRO A 201 -7.86 -5.57 -3.72
N CYS A 202 -8.82 -4.65 -3.65
CA CYS A 202 -10.23 -4.97 -3.80
C CYS A 202 -10.59 -5.22 -5.28
N PRO A 203 -11.72 -5.89 -5.59
CA PRO A 203 -12.15 -6.12 -6.98
C PRO A 203 -12.24 -4.85 -7.82
N SER A 204 -12.75 -3.75 -7.26
CA SER A 204 -12.88 -2.46 -7.96
C SER A 204 -11.52 -1.85 -8.31
N TYR A 205 -10.54 -1.96 -7.43
CA TYR A 205 -9.16 -1.55 -7.73
C TYR A 205 -8.54 -2.43 -8.82
N LEU A 206 -8.75 -3.75 -8.78
CA LEU A 206 -8.25 -4.66 -9.80
C LEU A 206 -8.86 -4.37 -11.17
N ALA A 207 -10.16 -4.09 -11.21
CA ALA A 207 -10.85 -3.63 -12.42
C ALA A 207 -10.29 -2.28 -12.91
N PHE A 208 -9.93 -1.38 -12.00
CA PHE A 208 -9.33 -0.09 -12.37
C PHE A 208 -7.94 -0.25 -12.97
N GLU A 209 -7.08 -1.09 -12.39
CA GLU A 209 -5.78 -1.43 -12.98
C GLU A 209 -5.93 -2.12 -14.35
N LEU A 210 -6.92 -3.00 -14.49
CA LEU A 210 -7.24 -3.59 -15.78
C LEU A 210 -7.65 -2.49 -16.78
N HIS A 211 -8.55 -1.58 -16.38
CA HIS A 211 -8.97 -0.46 -17.22
C HIS A 211 -7.76 0.35 -17.71
N LEU A 212 -6.84 0.77 -16.81
CA LEU A 212 -5.63 1.51 -17.19
C LEU A 212 -4.75 0.77 -18.21
N VAL A 213 -4.61 -0.55 -18.07
CA VAL A 213 -3.84 -1.34 -19.06
C VAL A 213 -4.57 -1.43 -20.40
N THR A 214 -5.90 -1.55 -20.36
CA THR A 214 -6.72 -1.73 -21.56
C THR A 214 -6.88 -0.42 -22.35
N SER A 215 -6.94 0.72 -21.65
CA SER A 215 -6.91 2.06 -22.24
C SER A 215 -5.51 2.48 -22.69
N ARG A 216 -4.48 1.66 -22.41
CA ARG A 216 -3.07 1.94 -22.70
C ARG A 216 -2.61 3.24 -22.05
N PHE A 217 -3.00 3.44 -20.80
CA PHE A 217 -2.58 4.59 -19.99
C PHE A 217 -1.05 4.75 -20.00
N ASP A 218 -0.31 3.64 -19.99
CA ASP A 218 1.16 3.61 -20.04
C ASP A 218 1.76 4.18 -21.34
N GLN A 219 0.97 4.34 -22.40
CA GLN A 219 1.37 4.96 -23.67
C GLN A 219 0.97 6.44 -23.77
N THR A 220 0.22 6.96 -22.80
CA THR A 220 -0.10 8.39 -22.73
C THR A 220 1.10 9.18 -22.18
N ASP A 221 1.21 10.46 -22.53
CA ASP A 221 2.25 11.34 -21.95
C ASP A 221 2.17 11.37 -20.43
N LEU A 222 0.95 11.38 -19.89
CA LEU A 222 0.70 11.35 -18.46
C LEU A 222 1.18 10.05 -17.81
N GLY A 223 0.82 8.89 -18.39
CA GLY A 223 1.23 7.60 -17.87
C GLY A 223 2.74 7.36 -17.96
N MET A 224 3.37 7.76 -19.06
CA MET A 224 4.83 7.72 -19.22
C MET A 224 5.52 8.63 -18.21
N ALA A 225 5.02 9.85 -18.00
CA ALA A 225 5.57 10.78 -17.02
C ALA A 225 5.41 10.26 -15.58
N PHE A 226 4.24 9.70 -15.26
CA PHE A 226 3.97 9.11 -13.96
C PHE A 226 4.85 7.88 -13.69
N GLU A 227 5.03 7.01 -14.66
CA GLU A 227 5.95 5.88 -14.55
C GLU A 227 7.40 6.34 -14.33
N SER A 228 7.87 7.29 -15.14
CA SER A 228 9.21 7.86 -15.00
C SER A 228 9.41 8.46 -13.60
N HIS A 229 8.40 9.17 -13.09
CA HIS A 229 8.39 9.68 -11.72
C HIS A 229 8.46 8.56 -10.69
N CYS A 230 7.69 7.48 -10.86
CA CYS A 230 7.73 6.31 -9.98
C CYS A 230 9.13 5.68 -9.92
N CYS A 231 9.69 5.33 -11.08
CA CYS A 231 11.00 4.70 -11.18
C CYS A 231 12.11 5.56 -10.56
N ARG A 232 12.11 6.87 -10.86
CA ARG A 232 13.09 7.82 -10.33
C ARG A 232 12.97 7.95 -8.81
N SER A 233 11.75 8.15 -8.32
CA SER A 233 11.48 8.38 -6.90
C SER A 233 11.77 7.14 -6.05
N LEU A 234 11.52 5.93 -6.57
CA LEU A 234 11.84 4.68 -5.88
C LEU A 234 13.35 4.43 -5.77
N ASN A 235 14.15 4.90 -6.73
CA ASN A 235 15.61 4.77 -6.66
C ASN A 235 16.22 5.60 -5.53
N THR A 236 15.64 6.77 -5.24
CA THR A 236 16.11 7.71 -4.21
C THR A 236 15.29 7.66 -2.93
N LEU A 237 14.15 6.96 -2.92
CA LEU A 237 13.12 7.01 -1.88
C LEU A 237 12.72 8.45 -1.51
N ALA A 238 12.57 9.30 -2.53
CA ALA A 238 12.17 10.69 -2.37
C ALA A 238 11.33 11.15 -3.56
N SER A 239 10.32 11.99 -3.32
CA SER A 239 9.45 12.57 -4.35
C SER A 239 9.65 14.07 -4.42
N THR A 240 9.64 14.63 -5.63
CA THR A 240 9.61 16.08 -5.89
C THR A 240 8.20 16.68 -5.80
N THR A 241 7.17 15.84 -5.72
CA THR A 241 5.76 16.25 -5.70
C THR A 241 5.08 15.65 -4.47
N SER A 242 4.21 16.42 -3.80
CA SER A 242 3.45 15.90 -2.66
C SER A 242 2.41 14.86 -3.10
N PHE A 243 2.05 13.96 -2.18
CA PHE A 243 1.10 12.87 -2.45
C PHE A 243 -0.25 13.38 -2.97
N HIS A 244 -0.88 14.32 -2.27
CA HIS A 244 -2.18 14.88 -2.66
C HIS A 244 -2.13 15.63 -4.00
N THR A 245 -1.05 16.35 -4.29
CA THR A 245 -0.89 17.03 -5.58
C THR A 245 -0.86 16.02 -6.72
N LEU A 246 -0.06 14.96 -6.57
CA LEU A 246 0.06 13.92 -7.58
C LEU A 246 -1.26 13.17 -7.79
N VAL A 247 -1.93 12.77 -6.71
CA VAL A 247 -3.26 12.13 -6.77
C VAL A 247 -4.28 13.05 -7.45
N GLY A 248 -4.33 14.32 -7.05
CA GLY A 248 -5.28 15.28 -7.60
C GLY A 248 -5.03 15.59 -9.08
N GLN A 249 -3.77 15.65 -9.53
CA GLN A 249 -3.42 15.84 -10.94
C GLN A 249 -3.82 14.63 -11.79
N LEU A 250 -3.47 13.42 -11.34
CA LEU A 250 -3.80 12.18 -12.05
C LEU A 250 -5.31 11.96 -12.11
N ALA A 251 -6.03 12.16 -11.01
CA ALA A 251 -7.47 11.96 -10.96
C ALA A 251 -8.22 12.96 -11.84
N ARG A 252 -7.78 14.22 -11.89
CA ARG A 252 -8.36 15.24 -12.79
C ARG A 252 -8.12 14.88 -14.25
N ALA A 253 -6.89 14.54 -14.62
CA ALA A 253 -6.60 14.19 -16.00
C ALA A 253 -7.34 12.92 -16.46
N LEU A 254 -7.47 11.90 -15.60
CA LEU A 254 -8.30 10.72 -15.88
C LEU A 254 -9.78 11.08 -15.97
N ALA A 255 -10.27 11.99 -15.13
CA ALA A 255 -11.66 12.43 -15.21
C ALA A 255 -11.95 13.15 -16.53
N ASP A 256 -11.03 14.02 -16.95
CA ASP A 256 -11.14 14.78 -18.19
C ASP A 256 -10.98 13.89 -19.44
N GLU A 257 -10.07 12.90 -19.41
CA GLU A 257 -9.84 11.97 -20.53
C GLU A 257 -11.03 11.02 -20.76
N HIS A 258 -11.73 10.63 -19.69
CA HIS A 258 -12.80 9.64 -19.74
C HIS A 258 -14.21 10.22 -19.49
N ASP A 259 -14.37 11.54 -19.52
CA ASP A 259 -15.63 12.26 -19.26
C ASP A 259 -16.33 11.80 -17.96
N VAL A 260 -15.56 11.62 -16.88
CA VAL A 260 -16.10 11.15 -15.59
C VAL A 260 -16.93 12.26 -14.94
N PRO A 261 -18.22 12.05 -14.66
CA PRO A 261 -19.06 13.09 -14.09
C PRO A 261 -18.67 13.40 -12.64
N PRO A 262 -18.97 14.62 -12.13
CA PRO A 262 -18.64 15.03 -10.77
C PRO A 262 -19.11 14.07 -9.67
N SER A 263 -20.24 13.38 -9.89
CA SER A 263 -20.79 12.38 -8.97
C SER A 263 -19.86 11.18 -8.70
N HIS A 264 -18.98 10.86 -9.65
CA HIS A 264 -18.05 9.74 -9.57
C HIS A 264 -16.61 10.17 -9.25
N GLN A 265 -16.32 11.47 -9.16
CA GLN A 265 -14.99 11.98 -8.81
C GLN A 265 -14.46 11.48 -7.44
N PRO A 266 -15.27 11.35 -6.37
CA PRO A 266 -14.77 10.81 -5.11
C PRO A 266 -14.25 9.37 -5.25
N ALA A 267 -14.96 8.54 -6.01
CA ALA A 267 -14.55 7.16 -6.29
C ALA A 267 -13.24 7.12 -7.11
N LEU A 268 -13.12 8.00 -8.11
CA LEU A 268 -11.91 8.09 -8.94
C LEU A 268 -10.70 8.59 -8.14
N LEU A 269 -10.90 9.61 -7.31
CA LEU A 269 -9.87 10.13 -6.40
C LEU A 269 -9.36 9.01 -5.50
N ARG A 270 -10.26 8.22 -4.93
CA ARG A 270 -9.92 7.09 -4.08
C ARG A 270 -9.12 6.01 -4.81
N LEU A 271 -9.57 5.57 -5.98
CA LEU A 271 -8.84 4.58 -6.77
C LEU A 271 -7.47 5.11 -7.21
N THR A 272 -7.38 6.39 -7.58
CA THR A 272 -6.12 7.06 -7.94
C THR A 272 -5.18 7.15 -6.73
N ARG A 273 -5.69 7.44 -5.54
CA ARG A 273 -4.94 7.46 -4.28
C ARG A 273 -4.33 6.09 -3.98
N GLN A 274 -5.12 5.03 -4.10
CA GLN A 274 -4.64 3.65 -3.98
C GLN A 274 -3.57 3.32 -5.04
N MET A 275 -3.78 3.76 -6.28
CA MET A 275 -2.90 3.53 -7.44
C MET A 275 -1.52 4.20 -7.24
N VAL A 276 -1.52 5.43 -6.73
CA VAL A 276 -0.31 6.18 -6.36
C VAL A 276 0.36 5.54 -5.14
N HIS A 277 -0.37 5.24 -4.06
CA HIS A 277 0.21 4.65 -2.85
C HIS A 277 0.79 3.24 -3.11
N ALA A 278 0.12 2.42 -3.93
CA ALA A 278 0.62 1.12 -4.33
C ALA A 278 1.98 1.20 -5.04
N ARG A 279 2.19 2.24 -5.85
CA ARG A 279 3.42 2.46 -6.62
C ARG A 279 4.50 3.23 -5.86
N LEU A 280 4.13 4.15 -4.97
CA LEU A 280 5.02 5.13 -4.34
C LEU A 280 4.93 5.21 -2.80
N GLY A 281 4.18 4.34 -2.12
CA GLY A 281 3.95 4.45 -0.66
C GLY A 281 5.24 4.63 0.15
N ALA A 282 6.26 3.81 -0.09
CA ALA A 282 7.54 3.93 0.61
C ALA A 282 8.27 5.25 0.37
N VAL A 283 8.07 5.89 -0.79
CA VAL A 283 8.63 7.20 -1.12
C VAL A 283 8.02 8.29 -0.24
N PHE A 284 6.72 8.19 0.07
CA PHE A 284 6.03 9.15 0.93
C PHE A 284 6.23 8.86 2.42
N VAL A 285 6.50 7.60 2.80
CA VAL A 285 6.82 7.21 4.18
C VAL A 285 8.28 7.51 4.55
N ALA A 286 9.22 7.40 3.60
CA ALA A 286 10.65 7.51 3.88
C ALA A 286 11.06 8.80 4.63
N PRO A 287 10.55 10.01 4.29
CA PRO A 287 10.94 11.24 4.99
C PRO A 287 10.55 11.29 6.47
N VAL A 288 9.50 10.55 6.86
CA VAL A 288 8.93 10.56 8.22
C VAL A 288 9.19 9.28 9.01
N ALA A 289 9.70 8.22 8.36
CA ALA A 289 9.84 6.89 8.96
C ALA A 289 10.57 6.90 10.31
N ALA A 290 11.72 7.58 10.40
CA ALA A 290 12.49 7.67 11.64
C ALA A 290 11.77 8.44 12.76
N ALA A 291 10.91 9.41 12.43
CA ALA A 291 10.09 10.09 13.42
C ALA A 291 8.97 9.17 13.92
N LEU A 292 8.26 8.50 13.01
CA LEU A 292 7.20 7.56 13.34
C LEU A 292 7.70 6.41 14.23
N GLU A 293 8.89 5.89 13.96
CA GLU A 293 9.51 4.82 14.78
C GLU A 293 9.88 5.30 16.18
N ARG A 294 10.41 6.52 16.31
CA ARG A 294 10.68 7.14 17.63
C ARG A 294 9.39 7.39 18.41
N ASP A 295 8.35 7.90 17.75
CA ASP A 295 7.07 8.18 18.37
C ASP A 295 6.36 6.89 18.81
N GLN A 296 6.44 5.83 18.00
CA GLN A 296 5.94 4.50 18.37
C GLN A 296 6.69 3.91 19.56
N ALA A 297 8.02 4.05 19.62
CA ALA A 297 8.82 3.62 20.76
C ALA A 297 8.47 4.42 22.03
N SER A 298 8.35 5.74 21.91
CA SER A 298 7.93 6.61 23.00
C SER A 298 6.54 6.23 23.53
N TRP A 299 5.56 6.04 22.66
CA TRP A 299 4.23 5.58 23.07
C TRP A 299 4.27 4.24 23.78
N THR A 300 5.03 3.27 23.25
CA THR A 300 5.15 1.93 23.86
C THR A 300 5.77 2.01 25.26
N GLN A 301 6.71 2.92 25.49
CA GLN A 301 7.32 3.17 26.79
C GLN A 301 6.31 3.77 27.79
N HIS A 302 5.48 4.71 27.37
CA HIS A 302 4.47 5.37 28.22
C HIS A 302 3.20 4.53 28.41
N ALA A 303 2.95 3.52 27.56
CA ALA A 303 1.87 2.53 27.71
C ALA A 303 2.14 1.52 28.85
N SER A 304 2.43 2.06 30.03
CA SER A 304 2.84 1.36 31.25
C SER A 304 1.63 0.73 31.99
N PRO A 305 1.88 -0.20 32.93
CA PRO A 305 0.82 -0.74 33.78
C PRO A 305 0.07 0.33 34.58
N SER A 306 0.75 1.39 35.00
CA SER A 306 0.12 2.52 35.69
C SER A 306 -0.78 3.31 34.76
N ALA A 307 -0.36 3.60 33.53
CA ALA A 307 -1.21 4.25 32.53
C ALA A 307 -2.48 3.43 32.24
N ARG A 308 -2.35 2.11 32.11
CA ARG A 308 -3.49 1.18 31.95
C ARG A 308 -4.46 1.24 33.13
N ALA A 309 -3.96 1.22 34.35
CA ALA A 309 -4.78 1.30 35.56
C ALA A 309 -5.52 2.65 35.66
N ARG A 310 -4.84 3.76 35.32
CA ARG A 310 -5.46 5.10 35.26
C ARG A 310 -6.57 5.16 34.22
N ALA A 311 -6.35 4.61 33.03
CA ALA A 311 -7.37 4.58 31.98
C ALA A 311 -8.62 3.80 32.41
N LEU A 312 -8.46 2.69 33.14
CA LEU A 312 -9.60 1.97 33.72
C LEU A 312 -10.35 2.80 34.76
N HIS A 313 -9.66 3.55 35.61
CA HIS A 313 -10.30 4.46 36.57
C HIS A 313 -11.10 5.57 35.86
N GLN A 314 -10.58 6.12 34.76
CA GLN A 314 -11.31 7.13 33.98
C GLN A 314 -12.61 6.59 33.35
N LEU A 315 -12.70 5.28 33.08
CA LEU A 315 -13.96 4.67 32.62
C LEU A 315 -15.05 4.74 33.70
N GLN A 316 -14.69 4.63 34.98
CA GLN A 316 -15.62 4.74 36.10
C GLN A 316 -16.27 6.12 36.16
N GLU A 317 -15.50 7.18 35.89
CA GLU A 317 -15.96 8.58 35.92
C GLU A 317 -17.04 8.86 34.86
N VAL A 318 -17.01 8.12 33.74
CA VAL A 318 -18.02 8.21 32.67
C VAL A 318 -19.12 7.15 32.79
N GLY A 319 -19.22 6.47 33.93
CA GLY A 319 -20.26 5.49 34.22
C GLY A 319 -20.06 4.11 33.57
N LEU A 320 -18.85 3.80 33.10
CA LEU A 320 -18.53 2.52 32.47
C LEU A 320 -17.84 1.55 33.45
N PRO A 321 -17.92 0.23 33.20
CA PRO A 321 -17.27 -0.76 34.07
C PRO A 321 -15.73 -0.64 34.03
N ALA A 322 -15.12 -0.25 35.16
CA ALA A 322 -13.65 -0.13 35.28
C ALA A 322 -12.93 -1.43 35.67
N ALA A 323 -13.65 -2.42 36.19
CA ALA A 323 -13.03 -3.65 36.70
C ALA A 323 -12.43 -4.55 35.58
N SER A 324 -12.87 -4.38 34.33
CA SER A 324 -12.27 -5.10 33.19
C SER A 324 -12.61 -4.44 31.84
N THR A 325 -11.72 -4.59 30.86
CA THR A 325 -11.98 -4.26 29.45
C THR A 325 -12.73 -5.37 28.69
N ARG A 326 -13.29 -6.37 29.38
CA ARG A 326 -13.93 -7.53 28.71
C ARG A 326 -15.09 -7.13 27.80
N TRP A 327 -15.73 -5.99 28.08
CA TRP A 327 -16.83 -5.43 27.30
C TRP A 327 -16.36 -4.68 26.04
N LEU A 328 -15.06 -4.35 25.92
CA LEU A 328 -14.42 -3.69 24.77
C LEU A 328 -13.79 -4.67 23.77
N ARG A 329 -14.05 -5.97 23.92
CA ARG A 329 -13.28 -7.01 23.23
C ARG A 329 -13.40 -6.93 21.71
N ARG A 330 -14.58 -6.55 21.17
CA ARG A 330 -14.75 -6.46 19.71
C ARG A 330 -13.99 -5.25 19.18
N SER A 331 -14.05 -4.12 19.87
CA SER A 331 -13.28 -2.93 19.49
C SER A 331 -11.77 -3.18 19.56
N MET A 332 -11.29 -3.86 20.60
CA MET A 332 -9.87 -4.24 20.72
C MET A 332 -9.44 -5.14 19.56
N ALA A 333 -10.19 -6.21 19.30
CA ALA A 333 -9.89 -7.12 18.20
C ALA A 333 -9.93 -6.40 16.84
N ALA A 334 -10.86 -5.47 16.64
CA ALA A 334 -10.95 -4.67 15.42
C ALA A 334 -9.75 -3.72 15.29
N LEU A 335 -9.31 -3.08 16.38
CA LEU A 335 -8.13 -2.19 16.38
C LEU A 335 -6.84 -2.96 16.10
N GLU A 336 -6.67 -4.14 16.70
CA GLU A 336 -5.51 -5.01 16.47
C GLU A 336 -5.47 -5.57 15.05
N ALA A 337 -6.63 -5.70 14.41
CA ALA A 337 -6.77 -6.16 13.02
C ALA A 337 -6.68 -5.03 11.98
N LEU A 338 -6.31 -3.81 12.37
CA LEU A 338 -6.18 -2.71 11.42
C LEU A 338 -5.17 -3.04 10.30
N PRO A 339 -5.54 -2.84 9.02
CA PRO A 339 -4.61 -2.88 7.91
C PRO A 339 -3.50 -1.85 8.10
N TYR A 340 -2.29 -2.14 7.65
CA TYR A 340 -1.13 -1.25 7.84
C TYR A 340 -0.50 -0.77 6.53
N PHE A 341 -0.96 -1.26 5.37
CA PHE A 341 -0.40 -0.86 4.09
C PHE A 341 -1.22 0.22 3.40
N MET A 342 -2.51 -0.02 3.10
CA MET A 342 -3.28 0.88 2.25
C MET A 342 -4.03 1.94 3.10
N PRO A 343 -3.73 3.24 2.98
CA PRO A 343 -4.32 4.27 3.85
C PRO A 343 -5.85 4.29 3.85
N ASP A 344 -6.46 4.12 2.68
CA ASP A 344 -7.92 4.03 2.52
C ASP A 344 -8.53 2.84 3.28
N HIS A 345 -7.83 1.71 3.30
CA HIS A 345 -8.30 0.51 4.01
C HIS A 345 -8.11 0.66 5.51
N THR A 346 -7.01 1.29 5.94
CA THR A 346 -6.76 1.62 7.34
C THR A 346 -7.84 2.57 7.87
N LEU A 347 -8.20 3.61 7.12
CA LEU A 347 -9.25 4.56 7.50
C LEU A 347 -10.62 3.89 7.60
N ASP A 348 -11.04 3.14 6.58
CA ASP A 348 -12.32 2.42 6.61
C ASP A 348 -12.39 1.44 7.80
N ALA A 349 -11.32 0.68 8.02
CA ALA A 349 -11.25 -0.26 9.14
C ALA A 349 -11.31 0.47 10.48
N PHE A 350 -10.65 1.62 10.61
CA PHE A 350 -10.70 2.44 11.81
C PHE A 350 -12.10 3.01 12.07
N LEU A 351 -12.81 3.47 11.04
CA LEU A 351 -14.22 3.87 11.19
C LEU A 351 -15.10 2.68 11.62
N GLY A 352 -14.78 1.47 11.17
CA GLY A 352 -15.39 0.22 11.68
C GLY A 352 -15.09 -0.04 13.16
N VAL A 353 -13.86 0.24 13.63
CA VAL A 353 -13.50 0.20 15.07
C VAL A 353 -14.38 1.18 15.84
N ILE A 354 -14.52 2.42 15.38
CA ILE A 354 -15.34 3.45 16.03
C ILE A 354 -16.81 3.05 16.08
N SER A 355 -17.37 2.53 14.98
CA SER A 355 -18.76 2.02 14.98
C SER A 355 -18.95 0.92 16.03
N THR A 356 -18.02 -0.04 16.09
CA THR A 356 -18.04 -1.13 17.08
C THR A 356 -17.91 -0.60 18.52
N LEU A 357 -17.06 0.41 18.71
CA LEU A 357 -16.86 1.09 20.00
C LEU A 357 -18.16 1.74 20.48
N HIS A 358 -18.83 2.50 19.60
CA HIS A 358 -20.09 3.15 19.92
C HIS A 358 -21.18 2.15 20.30
N GLU A 359 -21.25 0.99 19.65
CA GLU A 359 -22.16 -0.09 20.04
C GLU A 359 -21.84 -0.66 21.43
N GLU A 360 -20.57 -0.95 21.71
CA GLU A 360 -20.15 -1.53 23.01
C GLU A 360 -20.38 -0.55 24.16
N VAL A 361 -20.11 0.74 23.96
CA VAL A 361 -20.38 1.80 24.93
C VAL A 361 -21.88 2.00 25.13
N SER A 362 -22.64 2.06 24.03
CA SER A 362 -24.11 2.18 24.03
C SER A 362 -24.77 1.06 24.84
N ALA A 363 -24.35 -0.19 24.60
CA ALA A 363 -24.84 -1.35 25.33
C ALA A 363 -24.49 -1.29 26.82
N SER A 364 -23.27 -0.85 27.15
CA SER A 364 -22.80 -0.76 28.53
C SER A 364 -23.50 0.33 29.35
N LEU A 365 -23.85 1.46 28.71
CA LEU A 365 -24.54 2.59 29.35
C LEU A 365 -26.06 2.52 29.24
N ALA A 366 -26.61 1.55 28.50
CA ALA A 366 -28.03 1.49 28.14
C ALA A 366 -28.56 2.81 27.52
N ARG A 367 -27.74 3.44 26.66
CA ARG A 367 -28.07 4.69 25.96
C ARG A 367 -27.87 4.54 24.46
N PRO A 368 -28.60 5.26 23.60
CA PRO A 368 -28.40 5.19 22.15
C PRO A 368 -26.97 5.61 21.74
N ALA A 369 -26.35 4.88 20.81
CA ALA A 369 -24.99 5.17 20.30
C ALA A 369 -24.81 6.61 19.76
N GLN A 370 -25.88 7.20 19.21
CA GLN A 370 -25.91 8.56 18.67
C GLN A 370 -25.91 9.66 19.75
N SER A 371 -26.14 9.29 21.02
CA SER A 371 -26.19 10.23 22.15
C SER A 371 -24.87 10.36 22.91
N LEU A 372 -23.82 9.66 22.45
CA LEU A 372 -22.52 9.62 23.13
C LEU A 372 -21.69 10.86 22.76
N SER A 373 -21.28 11.63 23.78
CA SER A 373 -20.41 12.80 23.61
C SER A 373 -18.93 12.41 23.60
N ALA A 374 -18.07 13.35 23.17
CA ALA A 374 -16.62 13.21 23.23
C ALA A 374 -16.11 12.92 24.66
N ASP A 375 -16.77 13.45 25.69
CA ASP A 375 -16.41 13.24 27.09
C ASP A 375 -16.53 11.77 27.51
N ILE A 376 -17.38 11.00 26.84
CA ILE A 376 -17.52 9.56 27.06
C ILE A 376 -16.55 8.80 26.14
N ILE A 377 -16.47 9.19 24.87
CA ILE A 377 -15.72 8.43 23.86
C ILE A 377 -14.19 8.56 24.04
N LEU A 378 -13.68 9.72 24.45
CA LEU A 378 -12.24 9.93 24.59
C LEU A 378 -11.61 9.04 25.69
N PRO A 379 -12.15 8.97 26.93
CA PRO A 379 -11.65 8.02 27.94
C PRO A 379 -11.70 6.56 27.47
N VAL A 380 -12.73 6.20 26.71
CA VAL A 380 -12.87 4.85 26.13
C VAL A 380 -11.80 4.60 25.08
N LEU A 381 -11.50 5.57 24.21
CA LEU A 381 -10.42 5.46 23.23
C LEU A 381 -9.05 5.34 23.90
N VAL A 382 -8.79 6.10 24.98
CA VAL A 382 -7.57 5.98 25.79
C VAL A 382 -7.43 4.55 26.33
N ALA A 383 -8.50 4.00 26.92
CA ALA A 383 -8.51 2.62 27.41
C ALA A 383 -8.30 1.62 26.26
N LEU A 384 -8.96 1.82 25.12
CA LEU A 384 -8.86 0.96 23.94
C LEU A 384 -7.41 0.89 23.42
N VAL A 385 -6.76 2.03 23.18
CA VAL A 385 -5.39 2.05 22.63
C VAL A 385 -4.38 1.46 23.62
N LEU A 386 -4.54 1.70 24.92
CA LEU A 386 -3.62 1.19 25.96
C LEU A 386 -3.71 -0.33 26.18
N HIS A 387 -4.88 -0.91 25.95
CA HIS A 387 -5.14 -2.33 26.19
C HIS A 387 -5.06 -3.18 24.92
N SER A 388 -4.96 -2.57 23.74
CA SER A 388 -4.82 -3.28 22.46
C SER A 388 -3.35 -3.49 22.08
N HIS A 389 -3.06 -4.60 21.41
CA HIS A 389 -1.75 -4.85 20.80
C HIS A 389 -1.63 -4.17 19.42
N ALA A 390 -1.25 -2.90 19.41
CA ALA A 390 -1.16 -2.10 18.19
C ALA A 390 0.30 -1.63 17.90
N PRO A 391 1.18 -2.51 17.38
CA PRO A 391 2.62 -2.22 17.21
C PRO A 391 2.94 -1.17 16.15
N PHE A 392 1.96 -0.80 15.30
CA PHE A 392 2.13 0.14 14.19
C PHE A 392 1.14 1.31 14.25
N LEU A 393 0.51 1.52 15.40
CA LEU A 393 -0.60 2.47 15.57
C LEU A 393 -0.22 3.89 15.10
N ILE A 394 0.98 4.36 15.46
CA ILE A 394 1.43 5.70 15.10
C ILE A 394 1.57 5.86 13.59
N ALA A 395 2.14 4.86 12.92
CA ALA A 395 2.28 4.87 11.46
C ALA A 395 0.93 4.77 10.74
N GLN A 396 0.00 3.97 11.28
CA GLN A 396 -1.35 3.83 10.75
C GLN A 396 -2.14 5.14 10.87
N ILE A 397 -2.05 5.82 12.02
CA ILE A 397 -2.68 7.13 12.23
C ILE A 397 -2.10 8.19 11.31
N HIS A 398 -0.77 8.22 11.17
CA HIS A 398 -0.13 9.12 10.22
C HIS A 398 -0.65 8.86 8.79
N ALA A 399 -0.71 7.60 8.35
CA ALA A 399 -1.23 7.28 7.02
C ALA A 399 -2.70 7.70 6.83
N MET A 400 -3.55 7.51 7.83
CA MET A 400 -4.94 7.98 7.78
C MET A 400 -5.01 9.50 7.64
N GLU A 401 -4.28 10.23 8.48
CA GLU A 401 -4.27 11.69 8.51
C GLU A 401 -3.70 12.31 7.24
N THR A 402 -2.53 11.84 6.79
CA THR A 402 -1.72 12.54 5.78
C THR A 402 -1.86 11.96 4.38
N LEU A 403 -2.45 10.77 4.24
CA LEU A 403 -2.58 10.09 2.95
C LEU A 403 -4.04 9.73 2.63
N ALA A 404 -4.86 9.33 3.62
CA ALA A 404 -6.25 8.93 3.36
C ALA A 404 -7.22 10.11 3.38
N LEU A 405 -7.18 10.96 4.39
CA LEU A 405 -8.03 12.15 4.44
C LEU A 405 -7.63 13.12 3.31
N THR A 406 -8.61 13.63 2.57
CA THR A 406 -8.37 14.71 1.59
C THR A 406 -8.90 16.03 2.11
N ASP A 407 -8.10 17.09 1.90
CA ASP A 407 -8.45 18.46 2.27
C ASP A 407 -9.88 18.81 1.82
N GLY A 408 -10.79 18.85 2.81
CA GLY A 408 -12.10 19.50 2.73
C GLY A 408 -13.26 18.74 2.08
N ARG A 409 -13.10 17.53 1.52
CA ARG A 409 -14.23 16.79 0.90
C ARG A 409 -14.61 15.48 1.59
N ASP A 410 -13.66 14.81 2.24
CA ASP A 410 -13.92 13.58 2.99
C ASP A 410 -14.24 13.93 4.47
N GLY A 411 -15.50 14.28 4.73
CA GLY A 411 -16.21 14.05 5.99
C GLY A 411 -15.57 14.52 7.31
N GLY A 412 -16.14 15.57 7.91
CA GLY A 412 -15.76 16.04 9.25
C GLY A 412 -15.76 14.94 10.33
N GLU A 413 -16.57 13.89 10.18
CA GLU A 413 -16.60 12.74 11.10
C GLU A 413 -15.31 11.91 11.08
N ALA A 414 -14.79 11.56 9.89
CA ALA A 414 -13.57 10.76 9.79
C ALA A 414 -12.37 11.53 10.33
N ALA A 415 -12.25 12.82 9.95
CA ALA A 415 -11.23 13.72 10.49
C ALA A 415 -11.36 13.89 12.01
N TYR A 416 -12.59 14.01 12.53
CA TYR A 416 -12.86 14.10 13.96
C TYR A 416 -12.35 12.87 14.73
N TYR A 417 -12.68 11.65 14.29
CA TYR A 417 -12.23 10.45 15.01
C TYR A 417 -10.73 10.20 14.88
N VAL A 418 -10.12 10.55 13.74
CA VAL A 418 -8.65 10.51 13.59
C VAL A 418 -7.99 11.48 14.57
N ALA A 419 -8.51 12.71 14.69
CA ALA A 419 -8.03 13.68 15.67
C ALA A 419 -8.27 13.22 17.13
N LEU A 420 -9.38 12.52 17.38
CA LEU A 420 -9.72 12.00 18.71
C LEU A 420 -8.78 10.88 19.15
N VAL A 421 -8.42 9.95 18.27
CA VAL A 421 -7.44 8.89 18.60
C VAL A 421 -6.03 9.45 18.74
N GLN A 422 -5.65 10.47 17.95
CA GLN A 422 -4.39 11.19 18.16
C GLN A 422 -4.35 11.84 19.54
N SER A 423 -5.47 12.46 19.96
CA SER A 423 -5.60 13.06 21.28
C SER A 423 -5.49 12.02 22.39
N ALA A 424 -6.12 10.85 22.21
CA ALA A 424 -5.99 9.72 23.14
C ALA A 424 -4.52 9.24 23.29
N ILE A 425 -3.77 9.18 22.19
CA ILE A 425 -2.35 8.81 22.21
C ILE A 425 -1.49 9.87 22.91
N ARG A 426 -1.73 11.15 22.61
CA ARG A 426 -1.01 12.26 23.26
C ARG A 426 -1.30 12.34 24.76
N HIS A 427 -2.53 12.03 25.18
CA HIS A 427 -2.88 11.94 26.60
C HIS A 427 -2.02 10.91 27.34
N VAL A 428 -1.72 9.76 26.71
CA VAL A 428 -0.86 8.74 27.31
C VAL A 428 0.59 9.24 27.48
N THR A 429 1.11 10.00 26.51
CA THR A 429 2.51 10.43 26.52
C THR A 429 2.79 11.70 27.33
N GLN A 430 1.77 12.47 27.70
CA GLN A 430 1.91 13.74 28.45
C GLN A 430 1.67 13.62 29.96
N VAL A 431 1.01 12.55 30.44
CA VAL A 431 0.55 12.44 31.84
C VAL A 431 1.66 12.06 32.84
N ASP A 432 2.89 11.79 32.39
CA ASP A 432 4.03 11.48 33.26
C ASP A 432 5.04 12.66 33.40
N GLY A 433 4.58 13.91 33.20
CA GLY A 433 5.34 15.16 33.40
C GLY A 433 5.08 15.85 34.73
#